data_AF-A0A8T7EM52-F1
#
_entry.id   AF-A0A8T7EM52-F1
#
_cell.length_a   1.000
_cell.length_b   1.000
_cell.length_c   1.000
_cell.angle_alpha   90.00
_cell.angle_beta   90.00
_cell.angle_gamma   90.00
#
_symmetry.space_group_name_H-M   'P 1'
#
loop_
_entity.id
_entity.type
_entity.pdbx_description
1 polymer ?
#
loop_
_entity_poly.entity_id
_entity_poly.type
_entity_poly.pdbx_seq_one_letter_code
_entity_poly.pdbx_strand_id
1 'polypeptide(L)'
;MYNTRELRLNDEDDPMGWMTRMRTVLWSALIVVLVAGVLVAGAQEGDQAAAEPAFEVAVRADLELLAEEAYGAGIRPETWTGNTNLEAGNYLADLFYDNEQLADRIFGLGVRPDDWFGASSPTPSLIVRNIRHDLELIATEYYGSRTARPTEWFGAPAIVRCDRALQNIVLILDRDYNIQPATVEAVLDYCTVVKAEVEDRIFGELLQDTIATTFTPELIGSLRGDLERLADERLGLDTRPDGWIGNRVDGSPTFISDVFIDLDTLADNRAGLDIRPENWIGVISASPLVSYRSIRLDIETLADLTMGEGVRPHGWQGDESGRAV
;
A
#
# COMPACT_ATOMS: atom_id res chain seq x y z
N MET A 1 -30.37 105.66 -11.46
CA MET A 1 -29.90 105.27 -12.81
C MET A 1 -28.38 105.19 -12.78
N TYR A 2 -27.82 104.01 -13.11
CA TYR A 2 -26.40 103.65 -13.41
C TYR A 2 -25.28 104.23 -12.51
N ASN A 3 -24.68 103.47 -11.57
CA ASN A 3 -23.63 102.43 -11.66
C ASN A 3 -22.23 102.93 -12.07
N THR A 4 -21.21 102.85 -11.19
CA THR A 4 -19.98 102.01 -11.35
C THR A 4 -18.74 102.46 -10.51
N ARG A 5 -18.03 101.43 -10.01
CA ARG A 5 -16.59 101.25 -9.67
C ARG A 5 -15.95 102.08 -8.55
N GLU A 6 -15.51 101.48 -7.43
CA GLU A 6 -14.41 100.51 -7.17
C GLU A 6 -12.98 101.10 -7.19
N LEU A 7 -12.39 101.16 -6.00
CA LEU A 7 -10.96 101.07 -5.70
C LEU A 7 -10.86 100.23 -4.42
N ARG A 8 -10.19 99.07 -4.46
CA ARG A 8 -9.70 98.40 -3.24
C ARG A 8 -8.24 98.04 -3.40
N LEU A 9 -7.49 98.44 -2.38
CA LEU A 9 -6.08 98.23 -2.17
C LEU A 9 -5.79 96.80 -1.69
N ASN A 10 -4.69 96.29 -2.25
CA ASN A 10 -3.70 95.33 -1.75
C ASN A 10 -3.61 95.25 -0.20
N ASP A 11 -3.60 94.06 0.42
CA ASP A 11 -2.53 93.03 0.50
C ASP A 11 -1.80 93.18 1.85
N GLU A 12 -2.15 92.33 2.81
CA GLU A 12 -1.50 92.15 4.12
C GLU A 12 -1.59 90.66 4.53
N ASP A 13 -0.45 89.98 4.42
CA ASP A 13 0.13 88.95 5.30
C ASP A 13 -0.82 88.06 6.13
N ASP A 14 -0.95 86.79 5.74
CA ASP A 14 -1.50 85.73 6.61
C ASP A 14 -0.35 84.85 7.20
N PRO A 15 -0.01 85.01 8.51
CA PRO A 15 1.08 84.28 9.16
C PRO A 15 0.76 82.80 9.45
N MET A 16 -0.41 82.29 9.06
CA MET A 16 -0.80 80.88 9.24
C MET A 16 -0.48 79.94 8.07
N GLY A 17 0.06 80.45 6.95
CA GLY A 17 0.30 79.64 5.75
C GLY A 17 1.43 78.61 5.87
N TRP A 18 2.44 78.85 6.70
CA TRP A 18 3.59 77.94 6.83
C TRP A 18 3.28 76.71 7.68
N MET A 19 2.48 76.85 8.75
CA MET A 19 2.08 75.72 9.59
C MET A 19 1.07 74.80 8.89
N THR A 20 0.20 75.33 8.03
CA THR A 20 -0.70 74.51 7.20
C THR A 20 0.05 73.78 6.10
N ARG A 21 1.03 74.42 5.45
CA ARG A 21 1.89 73.76 4.45
C ARG A 21 2.81 72.69 5.06
N MET A 22 3.32 72.91 6.28
CA MET A 22 4.15 71.90 6.96
C MET A 22 3.31 70.73 7.49
N ARG A 23 2.08 70.97 7.95
CA ARG A 23 1.13 69.90 8.31
C ARG A 23 0.68 69.10 7.08
N THR A 24 0.39 69.72 5.94
CA THR A 24 0.01 68.96 4.74
C THR A 24 1.19 68.17 4.18
N VAL A 25 2.42 68.69 4.19
CA VAL A 25 3.60 67.92 3.76
C VAL A 25 3.92 66.76 4.72
N LEU A 26 3.78 66.95 6.04
CA LEU A 26 3.97 65.89 7.03
C LEU A 26 2.87 64.80 6.96
N TRP A 27 1.63 65.18 6.69
CA TRP A 27 0.53 64.22 6.48
C TRP A 27 0.64 63.47 5.14
N SER A 28 1.09 64.14 4.07
CA SER A 28 1.39 63.48 2.79
C SER A 28 2.57 62.52 2.90
N ALA A 29 3.62 62.86 3.66
CA ALA A 29 4.75 61.98 3.90
C ALA A 29 4.38 60.77 4.77
N LEU A 30 3.48 60.94 5.75
CA LEU A 30 2.98 59.83 6.57
C LEU A 30 2.12 58.86 5.76
N ILE A 31 1.31 59.36 4.81
CA ILE A 31 0.50 58.54 3.91
C ILE A 31 1.39 57.82 2.88
N VAL A 32 2.45 58.45 2.35
CA VAL A 32 3.40 57.76 1.46
C VAL A 32 4.23 56.71 2.19
N VAL A 33 4.58 56.91 3.47
CA VAL A 33 5.26 55.88 4.29
C VAL A 33 4.31 54.75 4.71
N LEU A 34 3.01 55.04 4.93
CA LEU A 34 1.99 54.01 5.17
C LEU A 34 1.58 53.24 3.90
N VAL A 35 1.63 53.86 2.71
CA VAL A 35 1.37 53.18 1.44
C VAL A 35 2.61 52.44 0.92
N ALA A 36 3.83 52.94 1.19
CA ALA A 36 5.07 52.22 0.91
C ALA A 36 5.34 51.09 1.94
N GLY A 37 4.84 51.22 3.17
CA GLY A 37 4.92 50.18 4.21
C GLY A 37 3.89 49.06 4.06
N VAL A 38 2.91 49.18 3.16
CA VAL A 38 1.89 48.15 2.88
C VAL A 38 2.16 47.39 1.57
N LEU A 39 3.23 47.72 0.84
CA LEU A 39 3.61 47.01 -0.40
C LEU A 39 4.90 46.16 -0.28
N VAL A 40 5.41 45.95 0.94
CA VAL A 40 6.46 44.95 1.22
C VAL A 40 6.04 44.00 2.35
N ALA A 41 4.76 43.60 2.33
CA ALA A 41 4.27 42.40 3.01
C ALA A 41 3.69 41.46 1.95
N GLY A 42 4.57 41.06 1.04
CA GLY A 42 4.23 40.25 -0.13
C GLY A 42 5.47 39.73 -0.85
N ALA A 43 6.59 39.62 -0.14
CA ALA A 43 7.63 38.66 -0.48
C ALA A 43 7.60 37.64 0.66
N GLN A 44 6.62 36.73 0.62
CA GLN A 44 6.94 35.37 1.04
C GLN A 44 8.11 34.99 0.12
N GLU A 45 9.33 35.05 0.63
CA GLU A 45 10.33 34.06 0.25
C GLU A 45 9.68 32.73 0.59
N GLY A 46 8.88 32.24 -0.36
CA GLY A 46 8.45 30.87 -0.36
C GLY A 46 9.75 30.10 -0.48
N ASP A 47 10.10 29.39 0.58
CA ASP A 47 10.53 28.02 0.40
C ASP A 47 9.49 27.37 -0.53
N GLN A 48 9.67 27.52 -1.84
CA GLN A 48 9.13 26.61 -2.83
C GLN A 48 9.99 25.34 -2.71
N ALA A 49 9.90 24.65 -1.57
CA ALA A 49 9.79 23.21 -1.67
C ALA A 49 8.60 23.01 -2.60
N ALA A 50 8.86 22.61 -3.85
CA ALA A 50 7.83 22.40 -4.83
C ALA A 50 6.72 21.60 -4.14
N ALA A 51 5.51 22.15 -4.06
CA ALA A 51 4.41 21.44 -3.45
C ALA A 51 4.28 20.12 -4.23
N GLU A 52 4.33 19.00 -3.52
CA GLU A 52 4.14 17.68 -4.12
C GLU A 52 2.84 17.72 -4.95
N PRO A 53 2.90 17.32 -6.24
CA PRO A 53 1.70 17.33 -7.07
C PRO A 53 0.64 16.41 -6.45
N ALA A 54 -0.63 16.69 -6.76
CA ALA A 54 -1.70 15.74 -6.45
C ALA A 54 -1.34 14.35 -7.01
N PHE A 55 -1.67 13.29 -6.27
CA PHE A 55 -1.22 11.93 -6.61
C PHE A 55 -1.63 11.50 -8.03
N GLU A 56 -2.83 11.89 -8.47
CA GLU A 56 -3.31 11.68 -9.84
C GLU A 56 -2.43 12.34 -10.91
N VAL A 57 -1.89 13.51 -10.60
CA VAL A 57 -1.01 14.27 -11.50
C VAL A 57 0.36 13.62 -11.56
N ALA A 58 0.88 13.15 -10.43
CA ALA A 58 2.14 12.38 -10.38
C ALA A 58 2.03 11.11 -11.23
N VAL A 59 0.96 10.34 -11.07
CA VAL A 59 0.70 9.11 -11.86
C VAL A 59 0.66 9.43 -13.36
N ARG A 60 -0.05 10.49 -13.74
CA ARG A 60 -0.14 10.91 -15.15
C ARG A 60 1.22 11.32 -15.70
N ALA A 61 1.97 12.13 -14.96
CA ALA A 61 3.30 12.58 -15.38
C ALA A 61 4.26 11.40 -15.55
N ASP A 62 4.29 10.48 -14.58
CA ASP A 62 5.10 9.26 -14.65
C ASP A 62 4.70 8.36 -15.83
N LEU A 63 3.40 8.22 -16.11
CA LEU A 63 2.92 7.46 -17.28
C LEU A 63 3.41 8.09 -18.59
N GLU A 64 3.42 9.43 -18.69
CA GLU A 64 3.99 10.11 -19.86
C GLU A 64 5.51 9.95 -19.95
N LEU A 65 6.24 10.03 -18.84
CA LEU A 65 7.69 9.82 -18.82
C LEU A 65 8.06 8.42 -19.30
N LEU A 66 7.36 7.38 -18.81
CA LEU A 66 7.63 6.01 -19.23
C LEU A 66 7.19 5.75 -20.67
N ALA A 67 6.10 6.38 -21.12
CA ALA A 67 5.67 6.31 -22.51
C ALA A 67 6.70 6.95 -23.46
N GLU A 68 7.33 8.06 -23.06
CA GLU A 68 8.40 8.71 -23.81
C GLU A 68 9.58 7.76 -24.06
N GLU A 69 9.99 7.02 -23.02
CA GLU A 69 11.06 6.03 -23.10
C GLU A 69 10.64 4.82 -23.96
N ALA A 70 9.42 4.30 -23.78
CA ALA A 70 8.96 3.06 -24.41
C ALA A 70 8.56 3.20 -25.90
N TYR A 71 7.99 4.35 -26.27
CA TYR A 71 7.57 4.65 -27.65
C TYR A 71 8.56 5.55 -28.40
N GLY A 72 9.36 6.34 -27.70
CA GLY A 72 10.23 7.35 -28.25
C GLY A 72 9.63 8.76 -28.15
N ALA A 73 10.49 9.75 -28.36
CA ALA A 73 10.19 11.12 -27.94
C ALA A 73 9.02 11.76 -28.71
N GLY A 74 7.97 12.18 -28.00
CA GLY A 74 6.73 12.72 -28.56
C GLY A 74 5.92 11.73 -29.40
N ILE A 75 6.26 10.44 -29.37
CA ILE A 75 5.57 9.39 -30.11
C ILE A 75 4.54 8.74 -29.18
N ARG A 76 3.27 8.71 -29.60
CA ARG A 76 2.19 8.03 -28.91
C ARG A 76 1.30 7.28 -29.91
N PRO A 77 0.59 6.22 -29.49
CA PRO A 77 -0.48 5.64 -30.28
C PRO A 77 -1.53 6.70 -30.68
N GLU A 78 -2.20 6.52 -31.82
CA GLU A 78 -3.24 7.45 -32.28
C GLU A 78 -4.41 7.58 -31.27
N THR A 79 -4.66 6.51 -30.53
CA THR A 79 -5.69 6.42 -29.50
C THR A 79 -5.24 6.93 -28.12
N TRP A 80 -3.99 7.37 -27.97
CA TRP A 80 -3.50 7.94 -26.71
C TRP A 80 -4.28 9.21 -26.35
N THR A 81 -4.89 9.21 -25.17
CA THR A 81 -5.78 10.30 -24.77
C THR A 81 -4.98 11.51 -24.31
N GLY A 82 -3.89 11.31 -23.56
CA GLY A 82 -3.06 12.37 -23.00
C GLY A 82 -3.87 13.34 -22.13
N ASN A 83 -4.96 12.89 -21.51
CA ASN A 83 -5.85 13.77 -20.76
C ASN A 83 -5.15 14.28 -19.49
N THR A 84 -5.00 15.60 -19.37
CA THR A 84 -4.41 16.28 -18.20
C THR A 84 -5.43 17.11 -17.42
N ASN A 85 -6.71 17.10 -17.80
CA ASN A 85 -7.76 17.86 -17.14
C ASN A 85 -8.41 17.03 -16.03
N LEU A 86 -7.98 17.23 -14.79
CA LEU A 86 -8.51 16.52 -13.61
C LEU A 86 -10.04 16.70 -13.41
N GLU A 87 -10.60 17.81 -13.90
CA GLU A 87 -12.03 18.10 -13.78
C GLU A 87 -12.87 17.38 -14.85
N ALA A 88 -12.23 16.72 -15.82
CA ALA A 88 -12.93 15.96 -16.83
C ALA A 88 -13.53 14.69 -16.21
N GLY A 89 -14.83 14.47 -16.40
CA GLY A 89 -15.53 13.29 -15.84
C GLY A 89 -14.98 11.94 -16.34
N ASN A 90 -14.21 11.93 -17.42
CA ASN A 90 -13.54 10.76 -17.98
C ASN A 90 -12.02 10.71 -17.66
N TYR A 91 -11.47 11.62 -16.86
CA TYR A 91 -10.01 11.68 -16.59
C TYR A 91 -9.43 10.33 -16.14
N LEU A 92 -10.07 9.64 -15.19
CA LEU A 92 -9.59 8.35 -14.69
C LEU A 92 -9.72 7.23 -15.72
N ALA A 93 -10.76 7.26 -16.56
CA ALA A 93 -10.94 6.29 -17.62
C ALA A 93 -9.86 6.46 -18.70
N ASP A 94 -9.57 7.70 -19.06
CA ASP A 94 -8.52 8.09 -20.00
C ASP A 94 -7.12 7.71 -19.47
N LEU A 95 -6.85 7.99 -18.19
CA LEU A 95 -5.60 7.60 -17.52
C LEU A 95 -5.41 6.07 -17.49
N PHE A 96 -6.47 5.33 -17.14
CA PHE A 96 -6.45 3.86 -17.19
C PHE A 96 -6.20 3.36 -18.61
N TYR A 97 -6.89 3.92 -19.60
CA TYR A 97 -6.78 3.50 -20.99
C TYR A 97 -5.36 3.72 -21.54
N ASP A 98 -4.73 4.85 -21.24
CA ASP A 98 -3.34 5.10 -21.61
C ASP A 98 -2.38 4.14 -20.88
N ASN A 99 -2.63 3.81 -19.61
CA ASN A 99 -1.83 2.81 -18.88
C ASN A 99 -1.93 1.41 -19.53
N GLU A 100 -3.11 1.01 -19.97
CA GLU A 100 -3.33 -0.25 -20.69
C GLU A 100 -2.62 -0.27 -22.05
N GLN A 101 -2.62 0.84 -22.78
CA GLN A 101 -1.88 0.95 -24.05
C GLN A 101 -0.36 0.81 -23.84
N LEU A 102 0.17 1.42 -22.77
CA LEU A 102 1.57 1.27 -22.42
C LEU A 102 1.90 -0.17 -21.99
N ALA A 103 1.03 -0.82 -21.22
CA ALA A 103 1.19 -2.23 -20.87
C ALA A 103 1.19 -3.12 -22.11
N ASP A 104 0.33 -2.87 -23.10
CA ASP A 104 0.33 -3.57 -24.38
C ASP A 104 1.66 -3.44 -25.13
N ARG A 105 2.33 -2.29 -25.01
CA ARG A 105 3.64 -2.05 -25.61
C ARG A 105 4.77 -2.83 -24.94
N ILE A 106 4.69 -3.03 -23.63
CA ILE A 106 5.73 -3.64 -22.80
C ILE A 106 5.54 -5.15 -22.67
N PHE A 107 4.37 -5.60 -22.25
CA PHE A 107 4.05 -7.02 -22.01
C PHE A 107 3.52 -7.73 -23.26
N GLY A 108 2.95 -6.98 -24.21
CA GLY A 108 2.25 -7.50 -25.39
C GLY A 108 0.74 -7.30 -25.32
N LEU A 109 0.10 -7.35 -26.50
CA LEU A 109 -1.33 -7.05 -26.66
C LEU A 109 -2.22 -7.94 -25.77
N GLY A 110 -2.94 -7.32 -24.84
CA GLY A 110 -3.85 -7.99 -23.92
C GLY A 110 -3.17 -8.91 -22.90
N VAL A 111 -1.83 -8.87 -22.80
CA VAL A 111 -1.06 -9.66 -21.85
C VAL A 111 -0.83 -8.83 -20.60
N ARG A 112 -1.22 -9.36 -19.44
CA ARG A 112 -1.01 -8.73 -18.14
C ARG A 112 -0.37 -9.74 -17.19
N PRO A 113 0.54 -9.29 -16.30
CA PRO A 113 1.09 -10.16 -15.27
C PRO A 113 0.03 -10.54 -14.22
N ASP A 114 0.30 -11.59 -13.45
CA ASP A 114 -0.64 -12.13 -12.45
C ASP A 114 -1.00 -11.12 -11.35
N ASP A 115 -0.10 -10.17 -11.07
CA ASP A 115 -0.28 -9.11 -10.08
C ASP A 115 -0.94 -7.84 -10.64
N TRP A 116 -1.38 -7.84 -11.90
CA TRP A 116 -2.08 -6.70 -12.50
C TRP A 116 -3.42 -6.40 -11.81
N PHE A 117 -3.62 -5.17 -11.37
CA PHE A 117 -4.82 -4.78 -10.65
C PHE A 117 -5.95 -4.32 -11.56
N GLY A 118 -5.62 -3.50 -12.56
CA GLY A 118 -6.58 -2.83 -13.43
C GLY A 118 -7.55 -1.89 -12.70
N ALA A 119 -8.46 -1.29 -13.49
CA ALA A 119 -9.53 -0.40 -12.99
C ALA A 119 -10.76 -1.17 -12.49
N SER A 120 -10.62 -1.96 -11.43
CA SER A 120 -11.68 -2.85 -10.92
C SER A 120 -12.57 -2.24 -9.83
N SER A 121 -12.67 -0.91 -9.71
CA SER A 121 -13.33 -0.25 -8.56
C SER A 121 -14.12 0.99 -9.01
N PRO A 122 -15.28 1.31 -8.38
CA PRO A 122 -15.97 2.58 -8.59
C PRO A 122 -15.40 3.73 -7.75
N THR A 123 -14.45 3.47 -6.85
CA THR A 123 -13.86 4.48 -5.97
C THR A 123 -12.66 5.16 -6.65
N PRO A 124 -12.71 6.47 -6.92
CA PRO A 124 -11.66 7.19 -7.63
C PRO A 124 -10.23 6.96 -7.10
N SER A 125 -10.03 7.12 -5.79
CA SER A 125 -8.72 6.95 -5.16
C SER A 125 -8.17 5.52 -5.27
N LEU A 126 -9.04 4.50 -5.27
CA LEU A 126 -8.63 3.12 -5.49
C LEU A 126 -8.24 2.87 -6.95
N ILE A 127 -8.95 3.48 -7.90
CA ILE A 127 -8.58 3.40 -9.33
C ILE A 127 -7.18 3.98 -9.53
N VAL A 128 -6.93 5.18 -9.03
CA VAL A 128 -5.63 5.86 -9.20
C VAL A 128 -4.50 5.07 -8.56
N ARG A 129 -4.71 4.55 -7.34
CA ARG A 129 -3.74 3.68 -6.66
C ARG A 129 -3.45 2.40 -7.46
N ASN A 130 -4.48 1.77 -8.02
CA ASN A 130 -4.29 0.59 -8.85
C ASN A 130 -3.51 0.92 -10.12
N ILE A 131 -3.82 2.03 -10.81
CA ILE A 131 -3.05 2.48 -11.98
C ILE A 131 -1.59 2.75 -11.59
N ARG A 132 -1.33 3.37 -10.42
CA ARG A 132 0.05 3.58 -9.93
C ARG A 132 0.77 2.24 -9.72
N HIS A 133 0.11 1.26 -9.09
CA HIS A 133 0.66 -0.08 -8.91
C HIS A 133 1.03 -0.71 -10.26
N ASP A 134 0.08 -0.76 -11.17
CA ASP A 134 0.23 -1.29 -12.52
C ASP A 134 1.36 -0.59 -13.29
N LEU A 135 1.46 0.74 -13.18
CA LEU A 135 2.55 1.52 -13.80
C LEU A 135 3.93 1.20 -13.19
N GLU A 136 4.01 0.89 -11.89
CA GLU A 136 5.25 0.39 -11.29
C GLU A 136 5.63 -1.00 -11.81
N LEU A 137 4.66 -1.86 -12.13
CA LEU A 137 4.90 -3.16 -12.79
C LEU A 137 5.44 -2.96 -14.21
N ILE A 138 4.80 -2.09 -15.01
CA ILE A 138 5.29 -1.72 -16.35
C ILE A 138 6.74 -1.21 -16.27
N ALA A 139 7.02 -0.29 -15.34
CA ALA A 139 8.37 0.27 -15.19
C ALA A 139 9.39 -0.81 -14.79
N THR A 140 9.00 -1.72 -13.90
CA THR A 140 9.86 -2.83 -13.45
C THR A 140 10.23 -3.75 -14.60
N GLU A 141 9.25 -4.10 -15.46
CA GLU A 141 9.49 -4.91 -16.65
C GLU A 141 10.40 -4.17 -17.65
N TYR A 142 10.09 -2.91 -17.95
CA TYR A 142 10.85 -2.12 -18.94
C TYR A 142 12.32 -1.96 -18.57
N TYR A 143 12.63 -1.69 -17.30
CA TYR A 143 14.00 -1.53 -16.82
C TYR A 143 14.66 -2.84 -16.36
N GLY A 144 13.92 -3.94 -16.27
CA GLY A 144 14.39 -5.20 -15.67
C GLY A 144 14.80 -5.07 -14.20
N SER A 145 14.27 -4.07 -13.48
CA SER A 145 14.63 -3.77 -12.09
C SER A 145 13.49 -3.09 -11.33
N ARG A 146 13.29 -3.48 -10.08
CA ARG A 146 12.28 -2.90 -9.17
C ARG A 146 12.58 -1.47 -8.74
N THR A 147 13.83 -1.01 -8.87
CA THR A 147 14.27 0.29 -8.36
C THR A 147 14.70 1.27 -9.44
N ALA A 148 15.02 0.79 -10.64
CA ALA A 148 15.42 1.67 -11.75
C ALA A 148 14.20 2.40 -12.30
N ARG A 149 14.25 3.74 -12.38
CA ARG A 149 13.17 4.60 -12.86
C ARG A 149 13.73 5.71 -13.76
N PRO A 150 12.89 6.32 -14.63
CA PRO A 150 13.30 7.47 -15.43
C PRO A 150 13.76 8.64 -14.55
N THR A 151 14.51 9.57 -15.15
CA THR A 151 14.79 10.84 -14.47
C THR A 151 13.49 11.62 -14.30
N GLU A 152 13.34 12.36 -13.20
CA GLU A 152 12.11 13.11 -12.84
C GLU A 152 10.90 12.24 -12.48
N TRP A 153 11.08 10.93 -12.29
CA TRP A 153 10.04 10.07 -11.77
C TRP A 153 9.58 10.51 -10.38
N PHE A 154 8.30 10.84 -10.24
CA PHE A 154 7.71 11.20 -8.95
C PHE A 154 7.61 9.97 -8.05
N GLY A 155 7.11 8.87 -8.61
CA GLY A 155 6.93 7.61 -7.91
C GLY A 155 5.83 7.64 -6.86
N ALA A 156 5.93 6.69 -5.93
CA ALA A 156 5.02 6.52 -4.81
C ALA A 156 5.75 5.79 -3.69
N PRO A 157 5.21 5.80 -2.45
CA PRO A 157 5.72 4.96 -1.39
C PRO A 157 5.78 3.48 -1.82
N ALA A 158 6.83 2.77 -1.41
CA ALA A 158 7.10 1.40 -1.86
C ALA A 158 5.94 0.42 -1.64
N ILE A 159 5.06 0.69 -0.66
CA ILE A 159 3.86 -0.11 -0.39
C ILE A 159 2.92 -0.21 -1.60
N VAL A 160 2.89 0.79 -2.49
CA VAL A 160 2.04 0.77 -3.69
C VAL A 160 2.49 -0.30 -4.71
N ARG A 161 3.70 -0.85 -4.57
CA ARG A 161 4.18 -1.97 -5.40
C ARG A 161 3.74 -3.34 -4.90
N CYS A 162 3.20 -3.42 -3.68
CA CYS A 162 2.81 -4.69 -3.07
C CYS A 162 1.41 -5.13 -3.48
N ASP A 163 1.01 -6.34 -3.12
CA ASP A 163 -0.33 -6.83 -3.42
C ASP A 163 -1.43 -5.99 -2.72
N ARG A 164 -2.65 -6.12 -3.25
CA ARG A 164 -3.80 -5.30 -2.83
C ARG A 164 -4.17 -5.53 -1.38
N ALA A 165 -4.01 -6.76 -0.88
CA ALA A 165 -4.34 -7.10 0.49
C ALA A 165 -3.38 -6.40 1.45
N LEU A 166 -2.07 -6.48 1.19
CA LEU A 166 -1.07 -5.82 2.02
C LEU A 166 -1.24 -4.30 2.02
N GLN A 167 -1.46 -3.69 0.85
CA GLN A 167 -1.75 -2.25 0.74
C GLN A 167 -2.93 -1.82 1.62
N ASN A 168 -4.02 -2.59 1.58
CA ASN A 168 -5.22 -2.28 2.36
C ASN A 168 -5.00 -2.49 3.86
N ILE A 169 -4.31 -3.56 4.24
CA ILE A 169 -4.01 -3.86 5.64
C ILE A 169 -3.15 -2.75 6.24
N VAL A 170 -2.06 -2.35 5.57
CA VAL A 170 -1.20 -1.25 6.03
C VAL A 170 -2.01 0.05 6.18
N LEU A 171 -2.90 0.36 5.24
CA LEU A 171 -3.77 1.54 5.33
C LEU A 171 -4.71 1.49 6.55
N ILE A 172 -5.31 0.33 6.83
CA ILE A 172 -6.19 0.14 7.99
C ILE A 172 -5.40 0.25 9.29
N LEU A 173 -4.22 -0.38 9.35
CA LEU A 173 -3.34 -0.35 10.52
C LEU A 173 -2.90 1.07 10.86
N ASP A 174 -2.50 1.84 9.85
CA ASP A 174 -2.11 3.23 10.03
C ASP A 174 -3.31 4.08 10.50
N ARG A 175 -4.45 4.03 9.78
CA ARG A 175 -5.61 4.87 10.04
C ARG A 175 -6.29 4.59 11.39
N ASP A 176 -6.53 3.31 11.69
CA ASP A 176 -7.40 2.91 12.81
C ASP A 176 -6.60 2.58 14.07
N TYR A 177 -5.33 2.19 13.92
CA TYR A 177 -4.50 1.74 15.04
C TYR A 177 -3.21 2.54 15.21
N ASN A 178 -2.90 3.47 14.30
CA ASN A 178 -1.64 4.22 14.27
C ASN A 178 -0.41 3.28 14.25
N ILE A 179 -0.54 2.19 13.48
CA ILE A 179 0.43 1.12 13.31
C ILE A 179 1.01 1.25 11.89
N GLN A 180 2.22 1.79 11.78
CA GLN A 180 2.96 1.90 10.51
C GLN A 180 4.12 0.92 10.43
N PRO A 181 4.41 0.31 9.24
CA PRO A 181 5.61 -0.50 9.07
C PRO A 181 6.88 0.30 9.37
N ALA A 182 7.83 -0.31 10.09
CA ALA A 182 9.14 0.23 10.38
C ALA A 182 10.19 -0.16 9.31
N THR A 183 9.85 -1.12 8.44
CA THR A 183 10.70 -1.53 7.32
C THR A 183 11.05 -0.35 6.41
N VAL A 184 12.34 -0.16 6.13
CA VAL A 184 12.82 0.88 5.22
C VAL A 184 12.47 0.55 3.76
N GLU A 185 12.02 1.55 3.00
CA GLU A 185 11.53 1.37 1.62
C GLU A 185 12.59 0.85 0.63
N ALA A 186 13.88 0.99 0.95
CA ALA A 186 14.99 0.59 0.09
C ALA A 186 15.33 -0.92 0.16
N VAL A 187 14.63 -1.71 0.98
CA VAL A 187 14.85 -3.17 1.05
C VAL A 187 14.48 -3.83 -0.28
N LEU A 188 15.35 -4.72 -0.77
CA LEU A 188 15.19 -5.37 -2.08
C LEU A 188 13.85 -6.11 -2.22
N ASP A 189 13.42 -6.81 -1.17
CA ASP A 189 12.13 -7.50 -1.11
C ASP A 189 11.18 -6.85 -0.09
N TYR A 190 10.98 -5.54 -0.25
CA TYR A 190 10.15 -4.72 0.64
C TYR A 190 8.79 -5.35 0.95
N CYS A 191 8.06 -5.84 -0.05
CA CYS A 191 6.71 -6.36 0.14
C CYS A 191 6.67 -7.62 1.01
N THR A 192 7.60 -8.56 0.81
CA THR A 192 7.70 -9.76 1.64
C THR A 192 8.04 -9.41 3.09
N VAL A 193 8.99 -8.50 3.28
CA VAL A 193 9.43 -8.08 4.62
C VAL A 193 8.33 -7.33 5.35
N VAL A 194 7.66 -6.38 4.69
CA VAL A 194 6.53 -5.64 5.28
C VAL A 194 5.36 -6.58 5.58
N LYS A 195 5.09 -7.57 4.73
CA LYS A 195 4.05 -8.56 4.99
C LYS A 195 4.32 -9.31 6.30
N ALA A 196 5.53 -9.85 6.47
CA ALA A 196 5.92 -10.56 7.68
C ALA A 196 5.85 -9.63 8.92
N GLU A 197 6.34 -8.40 8.81
CA GLU A 197 6.27 -7.42 9.88
C GLU A 197 4.81 -7.12 10.28
N VAL A 198 3.95 -6.83 9.30
CA VAL A 198 2.54 -6.52 9.50
C VAL A 198 1.79 -7.69 10.15
N GLU A 199 2.07 -8.92 9.72
CA GLU A 199 1.51 -10.12 10.34
C GLU A 199 1.89 -10.22 11.82
N ASP A 200 3.17 -10.08 12.14
CA ASP A 200 3.67 -10.10 13.51
C ASP A 200 3.03 -9.01 14.38
N ARG A 201 2.87 -7.79 13.84
CA ARG A 201 2.24 -6.67 14.56
C ARG A 201 0.76 -6.87 14.79
N ILE A 202 0.02 -7.37 13.80
CA ILE A 202 -1.40 -7.70 13.97
C ILE A 202 -1.57 -8.70 15.12
N PHE A 203 -0.77 -9.76 15.15
CA PHE A 203 -0.90 -10.77 16.19
C PHE A 203 -0.41 -10.29 17.55
N GLY A 204 0.71 -9.57 17.59
CA GLY A 204 1.34 -9.11 18.83
C GLY A 204 0.62 -7.94 19.49
N GLU A 205 0.02 -7.03 18.71
CA GLU A 205 -0.54 -5.79 19.23
C GLU A 205 -2.08 -5.77 19.21
N LEU A 206 -2.71 -6.32 18.16
CA LEU A 206 -4.15 -6.20 17.97
C LEU A 206 -4.93 -7.42 18.42
N LEU A 207 -4.39 -8.60 18.15
CA LEU A 207 -5.10 -9.85 18.40
C LEU A 207 -4.65 -10.54 19.68
N GLN A 208 -3.63 -10.08 20.40
CA GLN A 208 -3.03 -10.79 21.53
C GLN A 208 -4.06 -11.38 22.52
N ASP A 209 -5.06 -10.60 22.92
CA ASP A 209 -6.12 -11.05 23.85
C ASP A 209 -7.12 -12.01 23.19
N THR A 210 -7.47 -11.77 21.91
CA THR A 210 -8.29 -12.69 21.13
C THR A 210 -7.58 -14.02 20.94
N ILE A 211 -6.26 -14.01 20.70
CA ILE A 211 -5.44 -15.21 20.63
C ILE A 211 -5.49 -15.93 21.98
N ALA A 212 -5.18 -15.25 23.08
CA ALA A 212 -5.15 -15.87 24.40
C ALA A 212 -6.48 -16.52 24.81
N THR A 213 -7.61 -16.00 24.30
CA THR A 213 -8.95 -16.50 24.62
C THR A 213 -9.52 -17.50 23.60
N THR A 214 -9.11 -17.42 22.33
CA THR A 214 -9.58 -18.31 21.24
C THR A 214 -8.67 -19.52 21.07
N PHE A 215 -7.37 -19.37 21.32
CA PHE A 215 -6.35 -20.41 21.21
C PHE A 215 -6.14 -21.12 22.54
N THR A 216 -7.08 -22.00 22.86
CA THR A 216 -6.98 -22.86 24.03
C THR A 216 -5.98 -24.01 23.79
N PRO A 217 -5.42 -24.61 24.86
CA PRO A 217 -4.63 -25.84 24.74
C PRO A 217 -5.37 -26.97 24.00
N GLU A 218 -6.70 -27.01 24.10
CA GLU A 218 -7.54 -27.97 23.36
C GLU A 218 -7.45 -27.74 21.85
N LEU A 219 -7.50 -26.49 21.40
CA LEU A 219 -7.32 -26.16 19.98
C LEU A 219 -5.93 -26.55 19.50
N ILE A 220 -4.88 -26.24 20.26
CA ILE A 220 -3.51 -26.66 19.91
C ILE A 220 -3.37 -28.18 19.87
N GLY A 221 -3.98 -28.88 20.83
CA GLY A 221 -4.04 -30.34 20.89
C GLY A 221 -4.76 -30.97 19.69
N SER A 222 -5.70 -30.25 19.06
CA SER A 222 -6.43 -30.73 17.89
C SER A 222 -5.51 -31.01 16.70
N LEU A 223 -4.44 -30.22 16.51
CA LEU A 223 -3.45 -30.45 15.44
C LEU A 223 -2.84 -31.84 15.55
N ARG A 224 -2.41 -32.20 16.76
CA ARG A 224 -1.86 -33.53 17.04
C ARG A 224 -2.92 -34.59 16.81
N GLY A 225 -4.13 -34.40 17.32
CA GLY A 225 -5.23 -35.35 17.13
C GLY A 225 -5.51 -35.63 15.65
N ASP A 226 -5.59 -34.58 14.84
CA ASP A 226 -5.89 -34.66 13.41
C ASP A 226 -4.74 -35.23 12.59
N LEU A 227 -3.49 -34.87 12.92
CA LEU A 227 -2.32 -35.48 12.31
C LEU A 227 -2.24 -36.99 12.61
N GLU A 228 -2.52 -37.40 13.86
CA GLU A 228 -2.53 -38.81 14.25
C GLU A 228 -3.66 -39.58 13.56
N ARG A 229 -4.86 -38.99 13.46
CA ARG A 229 -5.99 -39.56 12.70
C ARG A 229 -5.67 -39.70 11.22
N LEU A 230 -5.05 -38.70 10.61
CA LEU A 230 -4.61 -38.77 9.22
C LEU A 230 -3.57 -39.88 9.03
N ALA A 231 -2.60 -39.98 9.95
CA ALA A 231 -1.63 -41.08 9.95
C ALA A 231 -2.32 -42.44 10.08
N ASP A 232 -3.27 -42.62 11.00
CA ASP A 232 -4.00 -43.88 11.16
C ASP A 232 -4.79 -44.27 9.90
N GLU A 233 -5.46 -43.31 9.26
CA GLU A 233 -6.23 -43.55 8.03
C GLU A 233 -5.34 -43.88 6.83
N ARG A 234 -4.09 -43.38 6.79
CA ARG A 234 -3.19 -43.61 5.64
C ARG A 234 -2.19 -44.75 5.86
N LEU A 235 -1.80 -45.00 7.10
CA LEU A 235 -0.76 -45.98 7.48
C LEU A 235 -1.34 -47.22 8.13
N GLY A 236 -2.56 -47.14 8.66
CA GLY A 236 -3.13 -48.10 9.59
C GLY A 236 -2.96 -47.65 11.04
N LEU A 237 -3.84 -48.17 11.88
CA LEU A 237 -3.89 -47.82 13.31
C LEU A 237 -2.52 -48.01 13.99
N ASP A 238 -2.10 -46.99 14.73
CA ASP A 238 -0.85 -46.95 15.50
C ASP A 238 0.43 -47.22 14.67
N THR A 239 0.33 -47.10 13.33
CA THR A 239 1.48 -47.22 12.44
C THR A 239 2.00 -45.83 12.11
N ARG A 240 3.30 -45.59 12.33
CA ARG A 240 3.94 -44.29 12.09
C ARG A 240 5.18 -44.44 11.22
N PRO A 241 5.55 -43.41 10.44
CA PRO A 241 6.80 -43.44 9.69
C PRO A 241 8.01 -43.38 10.64
N ASP A 242 9.18 -43.76 10.11
CA ASP A 242 10.43 -43.60 10.84
C ASP A 242 10.70 -42.11 11.15
N GLY A 243 11.16 -41.82 12.36
CA GLY A 243 11.42 -40.44 12.81
C GLY A 243 10.24 -39.76 13.49
N TRP A 244 9.07 -40.41 13.59
CA TRP A 244 7.92 -39.87 14.31
C TRP A 244 8.20 -39.62 15.79
N ILE A 245 8.02 -38.38 16.24
CA ILE A 245 8.22 -37.93 17.61
C ILE A 245 6.99 -38.27 18.46
N GLY A 246 5.78 -37.95 17.97
CA GLY A 246 4.53 -38.28 18.65
C GLY A 246 4.32 -37.54 19.98
N ASN A 247 4.80 -36.31 20.10
CA ASN A 247 4.64 -35.52 21.34
C ASN A 247 3.16 -35.22 21.62
N ARG A 248 2.69 -35.64 22.81
CA ARG A 248 1.31 -35.47 23.33
C ARG A 248 1.28 -34.79 24.71
N VAL A 249 2.37 -34.14 25.12
CA VAL A 249 2.51 -33.54 26.44
C VAL A 249 1.92 -32.12 26.44
N ASP A 250 0.86 -31.92 27.21
CA ASP A 250 0.23 -30.62 27.41
C ASP A 250 1.24 -29.57 27.92
N GLY A 251 1.30 -28.43 27.25
CA GLY A 251 2.19 -27.33 27.61
C GLY A 251 3.68 -27.58 27.31
N SER A 252 4.03 -28.63 26.56
CA SER A 252 5.42 -28.83 26.12
C SER A 252 5.90 -27.64 25.27
N PRO A 253 7.09 -27.08 25.56
CA PRO A 253 7.63 -25.96 24.79
C PRO A 253 7.97 -26.34 23.34
N THR A 254 8.12 -27.63 23.04
CA THR A 254 8.40 -28.15 21.69
C THR A 254 7.16 -28.71 20.99
N PHE A 255 5.97 -28.63 21.60
CA PHE A 255 4.78 -29.28 21.04
C PHE A 255 4.52 -28.93 19.57
N ILE A 256 4.53 -27.63 19.25
CA ILE A 256 4.31 -27.13 17.89
C ILE A 256 5.40 -27.59 16.93
N SER A 257 6.67 -27.48 17.33
CA SER A 257 7.79 -27.94 16.48
C SER A 257 7.74 -29.45 16.23
N ASP A 258 7.35 -30.24 17.24
CA ASP A 258 7.27 -31.69 17.13
C ASP A 258 6.10 -32.12 16.23
N VAL A 259 4.95 -31.44 16.31
CA VAL A 259 3.83 -31.65 15.37
C VAL A 259 4.23 -31.29 13.94
N PHE A 260 4.95 -30.17 13.75
CA PHE A 260 5.42 -29.76 12.44
C PHE A 260 6.40 -30.77 11.83
N ILE A 261 7.37 -31.28 12.60
CA ILE A 261 8.32 -32.31 12.15
C ILE A 261 7.58 -33.61 11.78
N ASP A 262 6.61 -34.02 12.58
CA ASP A 262 5.83 -35.23 12.31
C ASP A 262 4.96 -35.07 11.06
N LEU A 263 4.37 -33.90 10.84
CA LEU A 263 3.64 -33.57 9.62
C LEU A 263 4.54 -33.67 8.39
N ASP A 264 5.75 -33.12 8.46
CA ASP A 264 6.72 -33.18 7.37
C ASP A 264 7.15 -34.62 7.08
N THR A 265 7.37 -35.39 8.14
CA THR A 265 7.66 -36.83 8.07
C THR A 265 6.52 -37.63 7.43
N LEU A 266 5.25 -37.29 7.74
CA LEU A 266 4.09 -37.91 7.09
C LEU A 266 4.01 -37.53 5.61
N ALA A 267 4.25 -36.26 5.29
CA ALA A 267 4.23 -35.75 3.93
C ALA A 267 5.28 -36.48 3.07
N ASP A 268 6.52 -36.59 3.54
CA ASP A 268 7.57 -37.36 2.86
C ASP A 268 7.20 -38.82 2.63
N ASN A 269 6.55 -39.43 3.62
CA ASN A 269 6.12 -40.82 3.53
C ASN A 269 4.95 -41.03 2.54
N ARG A 270 4.09 -40.04 2.33
CA ARG A 270 2.85 -40.17 1.56
C ARG A 270 2.94 -39.56 0.16
N ALA A 271 3.55 -38.40 0.03
CA ALA A 271 3.75 -37.68 -1.22
C ALA A 271 5.11 -37.98 -1.87
N GLY A 272 6.10 -38.42 -1.07
CA GLY A 272 7.48 -38.61 -1.48
C GLY A 272 8.39 -37.53 -0.87
N LEU A 273 9.69 -37.84 -0.78
CA LEU A 273 10.68 -36.96 -0.17
C LEU A 273 10.66 -35.56 -0.79
N ASP A 274 10.46 -34.55 0.06
CA ASP A 274 10.37 -33.13 -0.32
C ASP A 274 9.27 -32.78 -1.33
N ILE A 275 8.30 -33.68 -1.54
CA ILE A 275 7.12 -33.41 -2.36
C ILE A 275 6.01 -32.88 -1.46
N ARG A 276 5.47 -31.71 -1.78
CA ARG A 276 4.41 -31.04 -1.00
C ARG A 276 3.19 -30.70 -1.86
N PRO A 277 1.98 -30.69 -1.28
CA PRO A 277 0.77 -30.23 -1.96
C PRO A 277 0.87 -28.76 -2.42
N GLU A 278 -0.03 -28.38 -3.34
CA GLU A 278 -0.24 -26.97 -3.67
C GLU A 278 -0.70 -26.19 -2.42
N ASN A 279 -0.21 -24.95 -2.26
CA ASN A 279 -0.46 -24.09 -1.10
C ASN A 279 0.10 -24.57 0.24
N TRP A 280 1.01 -25.55 0.24
CA TRP A 280 1.78 -25.92 1.43
C TRP A 280 2.63 -24.73 1.93
N ILE A 281 2.49 -24.37 3.20
CA ILE A 281 3.23 -23.28 3.83
C ILE A 281 4.62 -23.74 4.27
N GLY A 282 4.72 -24.86 5.00
CA GLY A 282 5.99 -25.49 5.33
C GLY A 282 6.91 -24.69 6.26
N VAL A 283 6.36 -23.74 7.03
CA VAL A 283 7.12 -22.95 8.01
C VAL A 283 6.30 -22.73 9.27
N ILE A 284 7.01 -22.54 10.39
CA ILE A 284 6.45 -22.13 11.69
C ILE A 284 7.08 -20.81 12.14
N SER A 285 6.34 -20.04 12.93
CA SER A 285 6.76 -18.75 13.49
C SER A 285 6.92 -18.83 15.02
N ALA A 286 7.57 -17.81 15.60
CA ALA A 286 7.59 -17.61 17.04
C ALA A 286 6.18 -17.38 17.62
N SER A 287 5.22 -16.93 16.81
CA SER A 287 3.80 -16.83 17.19
C SER A 287 3.13 -18.21 17.13
N PRO A 288 2.63 -18.76 18.28
CA PRO A 288 1.92 -20.04 18.29
C PRO A 288 0.67 -20.04 17.42
N LEU A 289 0.02 -18.88 17.25
CA LEU A 289 -1.14 -18.74 16.38
C LEU A 289 -0.76 -18.94 14.91
N VAL A 290 0.25 -18.20 14.45
CA VAL A 290 0.70 -18.30 13.05
C VAL A 290 1.08 -19.74 12.75
N SER A 291 1.88 -20.35 13.63
CA SER A 291 2.28 -21.75 13.52
C SER A 291 1.09 -22.71 13.52
N TYR A 292 0.08 -22.50 14.37
CA TYR A 292 -1.12 -23.31 14.34
C TYR A 292 -1.83 -23.24 12.99
N ARG A 293 -2.04 -22.03 12.46
CA ARG A 293 -2.75 -21.83 11.18
C ARG A 293 -1.99 -22.47 10.02
N SER A 294 -0.67 -22.28 10.00
CA SER A 294 0.20 -22.87 8.99
C SER A 294 0.14 -24.40 9.03
N ILE A 295 0.39 -24.99 10.20
CA ILE A 295 0.31 -26.45 10.37
C ILE A 295 -1.09 -26.96 10.03
N ARG A 296 -2.13 -26.25 10.45
CA ARG A 296 -3.51 -26.68 10.17
C ARG A 296 -3.80 -26.78 8.68
N LEU A 297 -3.45 -25.74 7.93
CA LEU A 297 -3.59 -25.74 6.47
C LEU A 297 -2.78 -26.86 5.84
N ASP A 298 -1.55 -27.06 6.30
CA ASP A 298 -0.67 -28.10 5.76
C ASP A 298 -1.23 -29.52 6.03
N ILE A 299 -1.78 -29.80 7.22
CA ILE A 299 -2.48 -31.08 7.47
C ILE A 299 -3.70 -31.22 6.54
N GLU A 300 -4.48 -30.16 6.34
CA GLU A 300 -5.66 -30.18 5.46
C GLU A 300 -5.30 -30.44 4.00
N THR A 301 -4.27 -29.75 3.47
CA THR A 301 -3.81 -29.95 2.09
C THR A 301 -3.17 -31.33 1.89
N LEU A 302 -2.49 -31.89 2.90
CA LEU A 302 -2.02 -33.28 2.86
C LEU A 302 -3.18 -34.27 2.87
N ALA A 303 -4.23 -34.01 3.65
CA ALA A 303 -5.44 -34.81 3.63
C ALA A 303 -6.10 -34.75 2.25
N ASP A 304 -6.23 -33.56 1.65
CA ASP A 304 -6.76 -33.40 0.29
C ASP A 304 -5.95 -34.19 -0.75
N LEU A 305 -4.61 -34.12 -0.67
CA LEU A 305 -3.73 -34.87 -1.56
C LEU A 305 -3.87 -36.39 -1.39
N THR A 306 -3.98 -36.88 -0.16
CA THR A 306 -3.87 -38.31 0.16
C THR A 306 -5.21 -39.03 0.33
N MET A 307 -6.30 -38.29 0.52
CA MET A 307 -7.66 -38.80 0.73
C MET A 307 -8.65 -38.32 -0.32
N GLY A 308 -8.33 -37.25 -1.05
CA GLY A 308 -9.24 -36.55 -1.97
C GLY A 308 -9.72 -35.22 -1.39
N GLU A 309 -9.98 -34.25 -2.26
CA GLU A 309 -10.40 -32.90 -1.89
C GLU A 309 -11.66 -32.91 -1.01
N GLY A 310 -11.59 -32.23 0.14
CA GLY A 310 -12.66 -32.14 1.13
C GLY A 310 -12.91 -33.42 1.95
N VAL A 311 -12.16 -34.49 1.72
CA VAL A 311 -12.27 -35.74 2.49
C VAL A 311 -11.42 -35.66 3.74
N ARG A 312 -11.98 -36.01 4.91
CA ARG A 312 -11.28 -35.93 6.20
C ARG A 312 -11.34 -37.25 6.96
N PRO A 313 -10.34 -37.57 7.81
CA PRO A 313 -10.39 -38.69 8.74
C PRO A 313 -11.62 -38.70 9.66
N HIS A 314 -12.01 -39.87 10.15
CA HIS A 314 -13.06 -39.97 11.15
C HIS A 314 -12.67 -39.25 12.45
N GLY A 315 -13.60 -38.46 13.01
CA GLY A 315 -13.35 -37.70 14.25
C GLY A 315 -12.45 -36.47 14.06
N TRP A 316 -12.30 -36.01 12.81
CA TRP A 316 -11.60 -34.78 12.47
C TRP A 316 -12.12 -33.57 13.25
N GLN A 317 -11.22 -32.75 13.78
CA GLN A 317 -11.58 -31.58 14.57
C GLN A 317 -11.46 -30.33 13.72
N GLY A 318 -12.55 -29.98 13.03
CA GLY A 318 -12.70 -28.82 12.14
C GLY A 318 -14.01 -28.96 11.38
N ASP A 319 -14.49 -27.91 10.71
CA ASP A 319 -15.75 -28.06 9.96
C ASP A 319 -15.61 -29.12 8.85
N GLU A 320 -16.67 -29.90 8.64
CA GLU A 320 -16.76 -30.90 7.58
C GLU A 320 -16.85 -30.25 6.18
N SER A 321 -16.76 -28.92 6.08
CA SER A 321 -16.90 -28.14 4.84
C SER A 321 -15.57 -27.67 4.23
N GLY A 322 -14.43 -28.02 4.82
CA GLY A 322 -13.13 -27.97 4.14
C GLY A 322 -12.68 -26.59 3.69
N ARG A 323 -13.08 -25.51 4.38
CA ARG A 323 -12.49 -24.18 4.17
C ARG A 323 -12.33 -23.46 5.50
N ALA A 324 -11.09 -23.39 5.97
CA ALA A 324 -10.70 -22.41 6.97
C ALA A 324 -11.10 -21.00 6.47
N VAL A 325 -11.84 -20.26 7.31
CA VAL A 325 -12.11 -18.83 7.15
C VAL A 325 -10.86 -18.03 7.55
#